data_AF-A0A6C0FD97-F1
#
_entry.id   AF-A0A6C0FD97-F1
#
_cell.length_a   1.000
_cell.length_b   1.000
_cell.length_c   1.000
_cell.angle_alpha   90.00
_cell.angle_beta   90.00
_cell.angle_gamma   90.00
#
_symmetry.space_group_name_H-M   'P 1'
#
loop_
_entity.id
_entity.type
_entity.pdbx_description
1 polymer ?
#
loop_
_entity_poly.entity_id
_entity_poly.type
_entity_poly.pdbx_seq_one_letter_code
_entity_poly.pdbx_strand_id
1 'polypeptide(L)' 'MDVHVPLGNNIKIDKKMFAKMNFIYNAIEDGWTVNKRHDKYVFTHSHDKRREVLSEDYLTTFIKTNLTLNTNK' A
#
# COMPACT_ATOMS: atom_id res chain seq x y z
N MET A 1 -9.76 -5.40 -19.99
CA MET A 1 -10.81 -4.35 -19.93
C MET A 1 -10.09 -3.04 -19.76
N ASP A 2 -10.13 -2.17 -20.76
CA ASP A 2 -9.63 -0.81 -20.59
C ASP A 2 -10.70 -0.02 -19.84
N VAL A 3 -10.45 0.24 -18.56
CA VAL A 3 -11.32 1.08 -17.76
C VAL A 3 -10.91 2.53 -18.02
N HIS A 4 -11.71 3.26 -18.77
CA HIS A 4 -11.52 4.71 -18.92
C HIS A 4 -11.95 5.40 -17.62
N VAL A 5 -10.99 5.71 -16.76
CA VAL A 5 -11.22 6.48 -15.54
C VAL A 5 -10.88 7.95 -15.85
N PRO A 6 -11.87 8.86 -15.90
CA PRO A 6 -11.59 10.29 -16.06
C PRO A 6 -10.91 10.81 -14.80
N LEU A 7 -9.58 10.94 -14.88
CA LEU A 7 -8.76 11.52 -13.83
C LEU A 7 -8.78 13.04 -13.96
N GLY A 8 -8.99 13.76 -12.86
CA GLY A 8 -8.90 15.21 -12.86
C GLY A 8 -7.50 15.68 -13.24
N ASN A 9 -7.39 16.79 -13.99
CA ASN A 9 -6.12 17.29 -14.52
C ASN A 9 -5.09 17.68 -13.43
N ASN A 10 -5.50 17.80 -12.16
CA ASN A 10 -4.67 18.25 -11.04
C ASN A 10 -4.63 17.24 -9.88
N ILE A 11 -4.39 15.97 -10.16
CA ILE A 11 -4.14 14.97 -9.10
C ILE A 11 -2.79 15.28 -8.44
N LYS A 12 -2.85 15.67 -7.16
CA LYS A 12 -1.66 15.81 -6.30
C LYS A 12 -1.55 14.60 -5.41
N ILE A 13 -0.71 13.64 -5.81
CA ILE A 13 -0.31 12.51 -4.97
C ILE A 13 1.10 12.80 -4.46
N ASP A 14 1.25 12.87 -3.14
CA ASP A 14 2.58 12.98 -2.54
C ASP A 14 3.29 11.63 -2.53
N LYS A 15 4.62 11.66 -2.31
CA LYS A 15 5.45 10.45 -2.30
C LYS A 15 5.01 9.44 -1.23
N LYS A 16 4.51 9.91 -0.09
CA LYS A 16 4.06 9.05 1.03
C LYS A 16 2.82 8.27 0.64
N MET A 17 1.85 8.92 0.00
CA MET A 17 0.63 8.31 -0.48
C MET A 17 0.94 7.31 -1.60
N PHE A 18 1.79 7.67 -2.55
CA PHE A 18 2.21 6.77 -3.62
C PHE A 18 2.90 5.51 -3.08
N ALA A 19 3.85 5.65 -2.16
CA ALA A 19 4.56 4.52 -1.58
C ALA A 19 3.62 3.61 -0.77
N LYS A 20 2.63 4.17 -0.06
CA LYS A 20 1.57 3.41 0.61
C LYS A 20 0.70 2.64 -0.38
N MET A 21 0.30 3.26 -1.48
CA MET A 21 -0.47 2.60 -2.54
C MET A 21 0.32 1.46 -3.15
N ASN A 22 1.60 1.67 -3.46
CA ASN A 22 2.48 0.64 -4.02
C ASN A 22 2.69 -0.53 -3.05
N PHE A 23 2.92 -0.26 -1.77
CA PHE A 23 3.08 -1.31 -0.76
C PHE A 23 1.84 -2.20 -0.64
N ILE A 24 0.65 -1.58 -0.57
CA ILE A 24 -0.62 -2.32 -0.51
C ILE A 24 -0.84 -3.12 -1.80
N TYR A 25 -0.56 -2.52 -2.96
CA TYR A 25 -0.67 -3.18 -4.26
C TYR A 25 0.22 -4.42 -4.32
N ASN A 26 1.51 -4.31 -3.97
CA ASN A 26 2.43 -5.43 -4.00
C ASN A 26 1.98 -6.56 -3.05
N ALA A 27 1.50 -6.22 -1.84
CA ALA A 27 0.99 -7.24 -0.92
C ALA A 27 -0.18 -8.02 -1.53
N ILE A 28 -1.08 -7.34 -2.25
CA ILE A 28 -2.21 -7.98 -2.94
C ILE A 28 -1.71 -8.90 -4.06
N GLU A 29 -0.75 -8.46 -4.88
CA GLU A 29 -0.14 -9.29 -5.93
C GLU A 29 0.57 -10.52 -5.36
N ASP A 30 1.17 -10.41 -4.17
CA ASP A 30 1.79 -11.51 -3.42
C ASP A 30 0.76 -12.43 -2.73
N GLY A 31 -0.55 -12.22 -2.92
CA GLY A 31 -1.61 -13.08 -2.40
C GLY A 31 -2.14 -12.71 -1.01
N TRP A 32 -1.78 -11.54 -0.49
CA TRP A 32 -2.34 -11.03 0.77
C TRP A 32 -3.71 -10.38 0.56
N THR A 33 -4.60 -10.62 1.52
CA THR A 33 -5.82 -9.82 1.70
C THR A 33 -5.51 -8.65 2.62
N VAL A 34 -5.79 -7.42 2.18
CA VAL A 34 -5.58 -6.20 2.97
C VAL A 34 -6.91 -5.56 3.35
N ASN A 35 -7.19 -5.45 4.65
CA ASN A 35 -8.39 -4.79 5.18
C ASN A 35 -8.01 -3.55 5.99
N LYS A 36 -8.47 -2.36 5.59
CA LYS A 36 -8.38 -1.16 6.44
C LYS A 36 -9.50 -1.17 7.48
N ARG A 37 -9.16 -1.00 8.75
CA ARG A 37 -10.09 -0.87 9.88
C ARG A 37 -9.66 0.28 10.76
N HIS A 38 -10.42 1.39 10.73
CA HIS A 38 -10.06 2.64 11.41
C HIS A 38 -8.62 3.09 11.04
N ASP A 39 -7.75 3.13 12.04
CA ASP A 39 -6.35 3.55 12.02
C ASP A 39 -5.38 2.38 11.79
N LYS A 40 -5.87 1.22 11.33
CA LYS A 40 -5.07 0.01 11.15
C LYS A 40 -5.31 -0.65 9.81
N TYR A 41 -4.28 -1.32 9.30
CA TYR A 41 -4.33 -2.22 8.16
C TYR A 41 -4.10 -3.65 8.66
N VAL A 42 -5.00 -4.55 8.27
CA VAL A 42 -4.93 -5.98 8.59
C VAL A 42 -4.58 -6.72 7.30
N PHE A 43 -3.38 -7.28 7.28
CA PHE A 43 -2.88 -8.14 6.21
C PHE A 43 -3.12 -9.59 6.61
N THR A 44 -3.78 -10.36 5.77
CA THR A 44 -4.02 -11.79 5.99
C THR A 44 -3.57 -12.57 4.76
N HIS A 45 -2.72 -13.57 4.94
CA HIS A 45 -2.31 -14.46 3.87
C HIS A 45 -3.01 -15.82 4.06
N SER A 46 -4.00 -16.10 3.22
CA SER A 46 -4.96 -17.19 3.46
C SER A 46 -4.32 -18.57 3.34
N HIS A 47 -3.30 -18.73 2.49
CA HIS A 47 -2.64 -20.01 2.27
C HIS A 47 -1.82 -20.49 3.47
N ASP A 48 -1.23 -19.59 4.24
CA ASP A 48 -0.35 -19.92 5.37
C ASP A 48 -0.91 -19.43 6.72
N LYS A 49 -2.15 -18.93 6.73
CA LYS A 49 -2.86 -18.42 7.92
C LYS A 49 -2.09 -17.32 8.66
N ARG A 50 -1.18 -16.61 7.99
CA ARG A 50 -0.49 -15.46 8.60
C ARG A 50 -1.41 -14.25 8.66
N ARG A 51 -1.29 -13.49 9.75
CA ARG A 51 -2.05 -12.26 9.97
C ARG A 51 -1.14 -11.22 10.61
N GLU A 52 -1.02 -10.08 9.95
CA GLU A 52 -0.29 -8.92 10.44
C GLU A 52 -1.23 -7.73 10.61
N VAL A 53 -1.09 -6.99 11.71
CA VAL A 53 -1.89 -5.80 12.00
C VAL A 53 -0.94 -4.62 12.18
N LEU A 54 -0.97 -3.70 11.22
CA LEU A 54 -0.12 -2.52 11.18
C LEU A 54 -0.96 -1.29 11.49
N SER A 55 -0.55 -0.45 12.46
CA SER A 55 -1.18 0.87 12.58
C SER A 55 -0.80 1.74 11.37
N GLU A 56 -1.64 2.70 11.03
CA GLU A 56 -1.43 3.58 9.89
C GLU A 56 -0.16 4.43 10.04
N ASP A 57 0.14 4.85 11.27
CA ASP A 57 1.37 5.57 11.61
C ASP A 57 2.61 4.68 11.51
N TYR A 58 2.51 3.44 12.00
CA TYR A 58 3.58 2.46 11.87
C TYR A 58 3.84 2.12 10.41
N LEU A 59 2.79 1.81 9.63
CA LEU A 59 2.90 1.51 8.21
C LEU A 59 3.53 2.68 7.45
N THR A 60 3.10 3.90 7.72
CA THR A 60 3.70 5.11 7.15
C THR A 60 5.19 5.19 7.46
N THR A 61 5.56 4.97 8.72
CA THR A 61 6.95 5.07 9.18
C THR A 61 7.80 3.97 8.55
N PHE A 62 7.30 2.73 8.57
CA PHE A 62 7.92 1.56 7.96
C PHE A 62 8.19 1.77 6.47
N ILE A 63 7.21 2.32 5.73
CA ILE A 63 7.39 2.64 4.31
C ILE A 63 8.46 3.71 4.14
N LYS A 64 8.46 4.77 4.96
CA LYS A 64 9.51 5.80 4.88
C LYS A 64 10.91 5.25 5.16
N THR A 65 11.04 4.29 6.08
CA THR A 65 12.33 3.75 6.50
C THR A 65 12.85 2.61 5.64
N ASN A 66 11.95 1.80 5.04
CA ASN A 66 12.33 0.57 4.33
C ASN A 66 12.10 0.64 2.82
N LEU A 67 11.27 1.57 2.34
CA LEU A 67 10.96 1.71 0.92
C LEU A 67 11.89 2.76 0.30
N THR A 68 13.15 2.38 0.11
CA THR A 68 14.11 3.14 -0.70
C THR A 68 13.71 2.97 -2.15
N LEU A 69 12.82 3.83 -2.65
CA LEU A 69 12.54 3.91 -4.09
C LEU A 69 13.85 4.25 -4.77
N ASN A 70 14.43 3.28 -5.48
CA ASN A 70 15.68 3.43 -6.18
C ASN A 70 15.51 4.55 -7.22
N THR A 71 16.04 5.74 -6.95
CA THR A 71 15.91 6.93 -7.81
C THR A 71 16.85 6.89 -9.01
N ASN A 72 17.40 5.74 -9.34
CA ASN A 72 18.42 5.62 -10.38
C ASN A 72 17.75 5.69 -11.76
N LYS A 73 17.89 6.88 -12.35
CA LYS A 73 17.73 7.17 -13.76
C LYS A 73 19.02 6.86 -14.50
#